data_AF-A0A182MA44-F1
#
_entry.id   AF-A0A182MA44-F1
#
_cell.length_a   1.000
_cell.length_b   1.000
_cell.length_c   1.000
_cell.angle_alpha   90.00
_cell.angle_beta   90.00
_cell.angle_gamma   90.00
#
_symmetry.space_group_name_H-M   'P 1'
#
loop_
_entity.id
_entity.type
_entity.pdbx_description
1 polymer ?
#
loop_
_entity_poly.entity_id
_entity_poly.type
_entity_poly.pdbx_seq_one_letter_code
_entity_poly.pdbx_strand_id
1 'polypeptide(L)'
;MAGGGHGRLLLSAFCMILTLGGSSSEPDAELADRPKTAYLGCHKRLFTYRVSQTDSKGRECWDHVSVLSCWGRCDSNEISDWRFPYKRSHHPVCVHAGRTKAVALLRHCHPDADLAARQYEYMEPKSCNCQREIDRLAERERLRDGLRDILRRGVLLTSRLSDRLLATPPRFGVALERERRSRERERL
;
A
#
# COMPACT_ATOMS: atom_id res chain seq x y z
N MET A 1 21.03 -85.98 -19.30
CA MET A 1 20.93 -87.23 -18.51
C MET A 1 21.29 -86.90 -17.07
N ALA A 2 20.51 -87.48 -16.16
CA ALA A 2 20.39 -87.15 -14.75
C ALA A 2 21.65 -87.43 -13.90
N GLY A 3 21.70 -86.84 -12.71
CA GLY A 3 22.55 -87.32 -11.62
C GLY A 3 22.67 -86.34 -10.46
N GLY A 4 21.75 -86.43 -9.50
CA GLY A 4 21.78 -85.65 -8.26
C GLY A 4 22.73 -86.19 -7.20
N GLY A 5 22.98 -85.38 -6.17
CA GLY A 5 23.68 -85.80 -4.95
C GLY A 5 23.34 -84.85 -3.80
N HIS A 6 22.65 -85.37 -2.79
CA HIS A 6 22.32 -84.67 -1.54
C HIS A 6 23.55 -84.59 -0.62
N GLY A 7 23.74 -83.44 0.01
CA GLY A 7 24.66 -83.27 1.14
C GLY A 7 24.22 -82.09 1.99
N ARG A 8 23.41 -82.37 3.03
CA ARG A 8 23.21 -81.46 4.16
C ARG A 8 24.50 -81.43 4.99
N LEU A 9 24.95 -80.27 5.46
CA LEU A 9 25.44 -80.03 6.83
C LEU A 9 25.97 -78.58 6.99
N LEU A 10 25.30 -77.86 7.91
CA LEU A 10 25.84 -76.96 8.94
C LEU A 10 26.31 -75.52 8.61
N LEU A 11 25.59 -74.60 9.26
CA LEU A 11 26.03 -73.42 10.04
C LEU A 11 27.04 -72.43 9.43
N SER A 12 26.54 -71.24 9.08
CA SER A 12 26.92 -69.96 9.71
C SER A 12 25.88 -68.92 9.23
N ALA A 13 25.04 -68.33 10.08
CA ALA A 13 25.30 -67.32 11.10
C ALA A 13 26.16 -66.16 10.55
N PHE A 14 25.57 -64.95 10.59
CA PHE A 14 26.10 -63.64 10.18
C PHE A 14 25.87 -63.24 8.71
N CYS A 15 24.78 -62.51 8.46
CA CYS A 15 24.82 -61.09 8.10
C CYS A 15 23.41 -60.64 7.69
N MET A 16 22.51 -60.42 8.67
CA MET A 16 21.21 -59.78 8.40
C MET A 16 21.31 -58.28 8.70
N ILE A 17 21.47 -57.52 7.62
CA ILE A 17 20.65 -56.36 7.23
C ILE A 17 20.49 -55.22 8.28
N LEU A 18 21.31 -54.19 8.09
CA LEU A 18 20.93 -52.78 7.87
C LEU A 18 19.69 -52.23 8.62
N THR A 19 19.96 -51.51 9.69
CA THR A 19 19.38 -50.20 10.08
C THR A 19 17.93 -49.89 9.65
N LEU A 20 16.97 -50.27 10.49
CA LEU A 20 15.69 -49.55 10.63
C LEU A 20 15.84 -48.48 11.72
N GLY A 21 16.59 -47.41 11.40
CA GLY A 21 16.57 -46.16 12.15
C GLY A 21 15.43 -45.30 11.63
N GLY A 22 14.21 -45.54 12.13
CA GLY A 22 13.05 -44.69 11.88
C GLY A 22 13.24 -43.37 12.62
N SER A 23 13.72 -42.36 11.90
CA SER A 23 13.73 -40.97 12.37
C SER A 23 12.28 -40.50 12.50
N SER A 24 11.82 -40.37 13.74
CA SER A 24 10.62 -39.61 14.08
C SER A 24 10.90 -38.12 13.85
N SER A 25 10.87 -37.68 12.60
CA SER A 25 10.59 -36.28 12.28
C SER A 25 9.07 -36.13 12.30
N GLU A 26 8.55 -35.60 13.39
CA GLU A 26 7.21 -35.00 13.44
C GLU A 26 7.20 -33.84 12.42
N PRO A 27 6.38 -33.87 11.36
CA PRO A 27 6.02 -32.64 10.69
C PRO A 27 4.97 -31.96 11.56
N ASP A 28 5.32 -30.81 12.12
CA ASP A 28 4.43 -29.87 12.79
C ASP A 28 3.06 -29.80 12.09
N ALA A 29 2.08 -30.50 12.66
CA ALA A 29 0.69 -30.52 12.22
C ALA A 29 -0.05 -29.24 12.68
N GLU A 30 0.63 -28.11 12.69
CA GLU A 30 0.12 -26.79 13.08
C GLU A 30 0.25 -25.78 11.93
N LEU A 31 0.11 -26.25 10.69
CA LEU A 31 -0.10 -25.41 9.51
C LEU A 31 -1.13 -26.02 8.54
N ALA A 32 -2.08 -26.79 9.06
CA ALA A 32 -3.11 -27.46 8.25
C ALA A 32 -4.53 -26.92 8.45
N ASP A 33 -4.73 -25.90 9.30
CA ASP A 33 -6.04 -25.27 9.52
C ASP A 33 -6.02 -23.75 9.30
N ARG A 34 -5.28 -23.29 8.28
CA ARG A 34 -5.66 -22.03 7.64
C ARG A 34 -6.75 -22.36 6.63
N PRO A 35 -7.96 -21.79 6.76
CA PRO A 35 -9.04 -22.12 5.85
C PRO A 35 -8.57 -21.79 4.43
N LYS A 36 -8.53 -22.81 3.56
CA LYS A 36 -8.15 -22.68 2.14
C LYS A 36 -9.03 -21.68 1.37
N THR A 37 -10.11 -21.20 1.98
CA THR A 37 -10.97 -20.11 1.52
C THR A 37 -10.36 -18.71 1.69
N ALA A 38 -9.35 -18.53 2.56
CA ALA A 38 -8.66 -17.25 2.75
C ALA A 38 -7.91 -16.77 1.49
N TYR A 39 -7.52 -17.69 0.60
CA TYR A 39 -6.79 -17.37 -0.64
C TYR A 39 -7.69 -16.93 -1.81
N LEU A 40 -9.02 -17.00 -1.68
CA LEU A 40 -9.95 -16.57 -2.74
C LEU A 40 -10.44 -15.14 -2.56
N GLY A 41 -10.38 -14.59 -1.34
CA GLY A 41 -10.81 -13.20 -1.07
C GLY A 41 -9.88 -12.15 -1.69
N CYS A 42 -10.30 -10.88 -1.69
CA CYS A 42 -9.48 -9.77 -2.16
C CYS A 42 -8.25 -9.53 -1.24
N HIS A 43 -7.04 -9.69 -1.77
CA HIS A 43 -5.78 -9.55 -1.02
C HIS A 43 -4.65 -8.98 -1.89
N LYS A 44 -3.48 -8.71 -1.27
CA LYS A 44 -2.29 -8.25 -2.00
C LYS A 44 -1.56 -9.44 -2.63
N ARG A 45 -1.11 -9.27 -3.86
CA ARG A 45 -0.30 -10.23 -4.60
C ARG A 45 0.82 -9.52 -5.35
N LEU A 46 1.99 -10.15 -5.41
CA LEU A 46 3.12 -9.66 -6.18
C LEU A 46 2.94 -10.00 -7.66
N PHE A 47 3.09 -8.99 -8.52
CA PHE A 47 3.09 -9.12 -9.97
C PHE A 47 4.41 -8.65 -10.54
N THR A 48 5.00 -9.44 -11.41
CA THR A 48 6.23 -9.06 -12.11
C THR A 48 5.90 -8.78 -13.57
N TYR A 49 6.27 -7.61 -14.06
CA TYR A 49 6.08 -7.23 -15.46
C TYR A 49 7.28 -6.44 -15.99
N ARG A 50 7.46 -6.47 -17.31
CA ARG A 50 8.51 -5.70 -17.98
C ARG A 50 8.07 -4.25 -18.12
N VAL A 51 8.94 -3.34 -17.68
CA VAL A 51 8.78 -1.89 -17.82
C VAL A 51 9.87 -1.37 -18.76
N SER A 52 9.52 -0.39 -19.58
CA SER A 52 10.45 0.38 -20.39
C SER A 52 10.13 1.87 -20.24
N GLN A 53 11.18 2.69 -20.11
CA GLN A 53 11.11 4.14 -20.09
C GLN A 53 12.14 4.71 -21.05
N THR A 54 11.77 5.80 -21.71
CA THR A 54 12.62 6.49 -22.68
C THR A 54 12.90 7.90 -22.19
N ASP A 55 14.13 8.35 -22.32
CA ASP A 55 14.50 9.72 -21.99
C ASP A 55 14.13 10.73 -23.09
N SER A 56 14.40 12.02 -22.84
CA SER A 56 14.15 13.11 -23.78
C SER A 56 14.89 12.98 -25.12
N LYS A 57 15.93 12.14 -25.19
CA LYS A 57 16.78 11.92 -26.37
C LYS A 57 16.50 10.56 -27.04
N GLY A 58 15.46 9.84 -26.63
CA GLY A 58 15.09 8.57 -27.23
C GLY A 58 15.87 7.36 -26.72
N ARG A 59 16.68 7.50 -25.66
CA ARG A 59 17.46 6.40 -25.09
C ARG A 59 16.62 5.63 -24.08
N GLU A 60 16.64 4.31 -24.18
CA GLU A 60 15.77 3.41 -23.42
C GLU A 60 16.46 2.84 -22.16
N CYS A 61 15.66 2.72 -21.10
CA CYS A 61 15.91 1.94 -19.91
C CYS A 61 14.78 0.92 -19.72
N TRP A 62 15.09 -0.33 -19.39
CA TRP A 62 14.10 -1.36 -19.14
C TRP A 62 14.49 -2.32 -18.02
N ASP A 63 13.50 -2.93 -17.37
CA ASP A 63 13.71 -4.00 -16.40
C ASP A 63 12.41 -4.78 -16.16
N HIS A 64 12.52 -5.91 -15.45
CA HIS A 64 11.36 -6.58 -14.85
C HIS A 64 11.18 -6.05 -13.43
N VAL A 65 10.03 -5.41 -13.18
CA VAL A 65 9.70 -4.82 -11.88
C VAL A 65 8.66 -5.70 -11.20
N SER A 66 8.87 -6.00 -9.92
CA SER A 66 7.91 -6.69 -9.07
C SER A 66 7.14 -5.68 -8.23
N VAL A 67 5.82 -5.63 -8.41
CA VAL A 67 4.91 -4.65 -7.82
C VAL A 67 3.83 -5.36 -7.02
N LEU A 68 3.54 -4.91 -5.80
CA LEU A 68 2.36 -5.37 -5.08
C LEU A 68 1.10 -4.77 -5.71
N SER A 69 0.09 -5.60 -5.99
CA SER A 69 -1.23 -5.14 -6.44
C SER A 69 -2.35 -5.96 -5.79
N CYS A 70 -3.59 -5.53 -5.95
CA CYS A 70 -4.74 -6.24 -5.41
C CYS A 70 -5.24 -7.31 -6.37
N TRP A 71 -5.55 -8.48 -5.83
CA TRP A 71 -6.05 -9.64 -6.56
C TRP A 71 -6.98 -10.46 -5.68
N GLY A 72 -7.98 -11.09 -6.29
CA GLY A 72 -8.90 -11.98 -5.60
C GLY A 72 -10.32 -11.86 -6.12
N ARG A 73 -11.27 -12.42 -5.37
CA ARG A 73 -12.70 -12.43 -5.68
C ARG A 73 -13.46 -11.53 -4.72
N CYS A 74 -14.58 -11.03 -5.21
CA CYS A 74 -15.56 -10.27 -4.44
C CYS A 74 -16.94 -10.86 -4.71
N ASP A 75 -17.72 -11.05 -3.65
CA ASP A 75 -19.07 -11.57 -3.78
C ASP A 75 -19.98 -10.50 -4.38
N SER A 76 -20.82 -10.92 -5.33
CA SER A 76 -21.75 -10.04 -6.02
C SER A 76 -23.14 -10.64 -6.00
N ASN A 77 -24.15 -9.79 -5.98
CA ASN A 77 -25.54 -10.22 -5.98
C ASN A 77 -26.41 -9.27 -6.77
N GLU A 78 -27.55 -9.80 -7.21
CA GLU A 78 -28.58 -9.05 -7.90
C GLU A 78 -29.93 -9.34 -7.26
N ILE A 79 -30.67 -8.28 -6.99
CA ILE A 79 -32.04 -8.34 -6.46
C ILE A 79 -32.96 -7.91 -7.60
N SER A 80 -33.70 -8.86 -8.16
CA SER A 80 -34.72 -8.59 -9.18
C SER A 80 -35.90 -7.83 -8.57
N ASP A 81 -36.41 -6.83 -9.28
CA ASP A 81 -37.72 -6.25 -8.96
C ASP A 81 -38.84 -7.18 -9.48
N TRP A 82 -40.03 -7.12 -8.88
CA TRP A 82 -41.20 -7.86 -9.37
C TRP A 82 -41.66 -7.34 -10.74
N ARG A 83 -41.34 -6.08 -11.05
CA ARG A 83 -41.62 -5.48 -12.36
C ARG A 83 -40.39 -5.58 -13.26
N PHE A 84 -40.47 -6.44 -14.26
CA PHE A 84 -39.50 -6.48 -15.35
C PHE A 84 -39.46 -5.13 -16.09
N PRO A 85 -38.28 -4.56 -16.46
CA PRO A 85 -36.92 -5.12 -16.44
C PRO A 85 -36.04 -4.62 -15.28
N TYR A 86 -36.63 -4.11 -14.19
CA TYR A 86 -35.86 -3.44 -13.14
C TYR A 86 -35.15 -4.43 -12.21
N LYS A 87 -33.91 -4.11 -11.86
CA LYS A 87 -33.08 -4.91 -10.96
C LYS A 87 -32.09 -4.02 -10.21
N ARG A 88 -31.73 -4.42 -9.00
CA ARG A 88 -30.66 -3.80 -8.22
C ARG A 88 -29.44 -4.71 -8.22
N SER A 89 -28.41 -4.29 -8.92
CA SER A 89 -27.17 -5.05 -9.10
C SER A 89 -26.09 -4.52 -8.14
N HIS A 90 -25.43 -5.43 -7.43
CA HIS A 90 -24.33 -5.14 -6.52
C HIS A 90 -23.09 -5.93 -6.96
N HIS A 91 -22.21 -5.27 -7.70
CA HIS A 91 -21.00 -5.88 -8.26
C HIS A 91 -19.74 -5.14 -7.78
N PRO A 92 -19.26 -5.43 -6.55
CA PRO A 92 -18.01 -4.85 -6.07
C PRO A 92 -16.79 -5.44 -6.81
N VAL A 93 -15.73 -4.65 -6.92
CA VAL A 93 -14.46 -5.05 -7.56
C VAL A 93 -13.34 -5.00 -6.53
N CYS A 94 -12.42 -5.97 -6.59
CA CYS A 94 -11.23 -5.99 -5.74
C CYS A 94 -10.25 -4.89 -6.18
N VAL A 95 -10.01 -3.94 -5.30
CA VAL A 95 -9.23 -2.75 -5.64
C VAL A 95 -8.30 -2.30 -4.51
N HIS A 96 -7.38 -1.38 -4.84
CA HIS A 96 -6.49 -0.73 -3.87
C HIS A 96 -7.30 0.15 -2.91
N ALA A 97 -7.34 -0.23 -1.63
CA ALA A 97 -7.78 0.60 -0.52
C ALA A 97 -6.59 1.37 0.02
N GLY A 98 -6.44 2.60 -0.46
CA GLY A 98 -5.28 3.44 -0.22
C GLY A 98 -4.08 3.05 -1.08
N ARG A 99 -3.28 4.05 -1.47
CA ARG A 99 -2.11 3.89 -2.33
C ARG A 99 -0.87 4.53 -1.71
N THR A 100 0.29 3.95 -1.99
CA THR A 100 1.61 4.49 -1.67
C THR A 100 2.43 4.59 -2.94
N LYS A 101 3.17 5.68 -3.10
CA LYS A 101 4.15 5.81 -4.18
C LYS A 101 5.35 4.92 -3.87
N ALA A 102 5.84 4.22 -4.87
CA ALA A 102 7.06 3.44 -4.84
C ALA A 102 7.90 3.74 -6.08
N VAL A 103 9.20 3.48 -6.02
CA VAL A 103 10.14 3.74 -7.12
C VAL A 103 10.98 2.48 -7.35
N ALA A 104 11.02 2.03 -8.60
CA ALA A 104 11.91 0.97 -9.06
C ALA A 104 13.08 1.56 -9.83
N LEU A 105 14.27 1.00 -9.63
CA LEU A 105 15.46 1.36 -10.40
C LEU A 105 15.64 0.39 -11.56
N LEU A 106 15.56 0.90 -12.79
CA LEU A 106 15.76 0.13 -14.01
C LEU A 106 17.26 -0.12 -14.22
N ARG A 107 17.66 -1.38 -14.28
CA ARG A 107 19.08 -1.77 -14.36
C ARG A 107 19.62 -1.79 -15.78
N HIS A 108 18.80 -2.07 -16.79
CA HIS A 108 19.23 -2.19 -18.18
C HIS A 108 18.97 -0.89 -18.93
N CYS A 109 19.98 -0.03 -18.99
CA CYS A 109 19.90 1.26 -19.63
C CYS A 109 20.96 1.43 -20.71
N HIS A 110 20.67 2.25 -21.70
CA HIS A 110 21.71 2.81 -22.57
C HIS A 110 22.78 3.52 -21.72
N PRO A 111 24.08 3.41 -22.05
CA PRO A 111 25.17 3.96 -21.24
C PRO A 111 25.03 5.45 -20.95
N ASP A 112 24.56 6.23 -21.93
CA ASP A 112 24.36 7.67 -21.79
C ASP A 112 22.96 8.09 -21.31
N ALA A 113 22.07 7.16 -20.97
CA ALA A 113 20.69 7.49 -20.60
C ALA A 113 20.62 8.41 -19.37
N ASP A 114 19.65 9.33 -19.39
CA ASP A 114 19.46 10.26 -18.27
C ASP A 114 19.03 9.52 -16.99
N LEU A 115 19.48 10.01 -15.82
CA LEU A 115 19.17 9.39 -14.52
C LEU A 115 17.66 9.32 -14.22
N ALA A 116 16.88 10.25 -14.78
CA ALA A 116 15.42 10.25 -14.63
C ALA A 116 14.77 9.02 -15.31
N ALA A 117 15.28 8.59 -16.47
CA ALA A 117 14.76 7.40 -17.15
C ALA A 117 15.03 6.09 -16.38
N ARG A 118 16.02 6.10 -15.47
CA ARG A 118 16.34 4.96 -14.61
C ARG A 118 15.36 4.79 -13.45
N GLN A 119 14.59 5.81 -13.09
CA GLN A 119 13.66 5.78 -11.97
C GLN A 119 12.24 5.61 -12.49
N TYR A 120 11.61 4.47 -12.20
CA TYR A 120 10.23 4.20 -12.55
C TYR A 120 9.33 4.35 -11.32
N GLU A 121 8.52 5.40 -11.30
CA GLU A 121 7.54 5.61 -10.24
C GLU A 121 6.26 4.82 -10.51
N TYR A 122 5.75 4.13 -9.49
CA TYR A 122 4.50 3.38 -9.56
C TYR A 122 3.73 3.45 -8.23
N MET A 123 2.50 2.93 -8.22
CA MET A 123 1.62 2.94 -7.06
C MET A 123 1.41 1.53 -6.52
N GLU A 124 1.60 1.36 -5.21
CA GLU A 124 1.31 0.12 -4.49
C GLU A 124 0.10 0.27 -3.55
N PRO A 125 -0.66 -0.82 -3.29
CA PRO A 125 -1.78 -0.79 -2.37
C PRO A 125 -1.32 -0.79 -0.90
N LYS A 126 -1.87 0.13 -0.11
CA LYS A 126 -1.78 0.04 1.36
C LYS A 126 -2.58 -1.16 1.90
N SER A 127 -3.74 -1.39 1.32
CA SER A 127 -4.61 -2.55 1.58
C SER A 127 -5.45 -2.87 0.35
N CYS A 128 -6.13 -4.01 0.37
CA CYS A 128 -7.02 -4.46 -0.71
C CYS A 128 -8.40 -4.74 -0.13
N ASN A 129 -9.45 -4.25 -0.79
CA ASN A 129 -10.82 -4.58 -0.42
C ASN A 129 -11.75 -4.55 -1.63
N CYS A 130 -12.93 -5.14 -1.44
CA CYS A 130 -14.01 -5.11 -2.42
C CYS A 130 -14.75 -3.78 -2.29
N GLN A 131 -14.78 -2.99 -3.36
CA GLN A 131 -15.46 -1.69 -3.39
C GLN A 131 -16.43 -1.62 -4.56
N ARG A 132 -17.58 -0.99 -4.36
CA ARG A 132 -18.43 -0.54 -5.45
C ARG A 132 -18.00 0.84 -5.90
N GLU A 133 -18.37 1.20 -7.12
CA GLU A 133 -18.12 2.54 -7.66
C GLU A 133 -18.66 3.66 -6.76
N ILE A 134 -19.85 3.45 -6.19
CA ILE A 134 -20.49 4.39 -5.26
C ILE A 134 -19.63 4.62 -4.01
N ASP A 135 -19.02 3.56 -3.48
CA ASP A 135 -18.22 3.65 -2.25
C ASP A 135 -16.95 4.49 -2.48
N ARG A 136 -16.37 4.41 -3.70
CA ARG A 136 -15.23 5.25 -4.11
C ARG A 136 -15.58 6.73 -4.25
N LEU A 137 -16.76 7.04 -4.81
CA LEU A 137 -17.21 8.42 -4.93
C LEU A 137 -17.40 9.06 -3.55
N ALA A 138 -17.98 8.31 -2.60
CA ALA A 138 -18.13 8.76 -1.23
C ALA A 138 -16.76 9.01 -0.54
N GLU A 139 -15.75 8.17 -0.77
CA GLU A 139 -14.40 8.41 -0.24
C GLU A 139 -13.77 9.68 -0.83
N ARG A 140 -13.89 9.89 -2.16
CA ARG A 140 -13.40 11.09 -2.83
C ARG A 140 -14.05 12.36 -2.30
N GLU A 141 -15.36 12.31 -2.03
CA GLU A 141 -16.11 13.44 -1.47
C GLU A 141 -15.66 13.76 -0.04
N ARG A 142 -15.50 12.75 0.82
CA ARG A 142 -14.94 12.91 2.18
C ARG A 142 -13.56 13.56 2.18
N LEU A 143 -12.67 13.13 1.26
CA LEU A 143 -11.34 13.73 1.13
C LEU A 143 -11.41 15.20 0.71
N ARG A 144 -12.31 15.54 -0.24
CA ARG A 144 -12.53 16.91 -0.67
C ARG A 144 -13.06 17.79 0.46
N ASP A 145 -14.01 17.28 1.25
CA ASP A 145 -14.58 18.02 2.37
C ASP A 145 -13.57 18.18 3.51
N GLY A 146 -12.78 17.15 3.80
CA GLY A 146 -11.66 17.25 4.75
C GLY A 146 -10.63 18.31 4.36
N LEU A 147 -10.26 18.39 3.07
CA LEU A 147 -9.37 19.44 2.57
C LEU A 147 -10.00 20.83 2.72
N ARG A 148 -11.30 20.99 2.42
CA ARG A 148 -12.02 22.25 2.64
C ARG A 148 -12.02 22.66 4.10
N ASP A 149 -12.20 21.72 5.02
CA ASP A 149 -12.18 22.00 6.46
C ASP A 149 -10.79 22.42 6.95
N ILE A 150 -9.72 21.78 6.46
CA ILE A 150 -8.34 22.18 6.77
C ILE A 150 -8.10 23.62 6.29
N LEU A 151 -8.48 23.93 5.05
CA LEU A 151 -8.34 25.28 4.51
C LEU A 151 -9.13 26.32 5.32
N ARG A 152 -10.39 26.01 5.70
CA ARG A 152 -11.21 26.88 6.56
C ARG A 152 -10.58 27.11 7.94
N ARG A 153 -10.04 26.06 8.57
CA ARG A 153 -9.34 26.18 9.86
C ARG A 153 -8.06 27.01 9.72
N GLY A 154 -7.32 26.85 8.62
CA GLY A 154 -6.16 27.69 8.31
C GLY A 154 -6.52 29.18 8.22
N VAL A 155 -7.60 29.51 7.51
CA VAL A 155 -8.12 30.89 7.42
C VAL A 155 -8.55 31.44 8.77
N LEU A 156 -9.20 30.63 9.63
CA LEU A 156 -9.57 31.05 10.98
C LEU A 156 -8.37 31.25 11.91
N LEU A 157 -7.28 30.51 11.69
CA LEU A 157 -6.04 30.69 12.44
C LEU A 157 -5.31 31.97 12.01
N THR A 158 -5.26 32.27 10.72
CA THR A 158 -4.64 33.50 10.22
C THR A 158 -5.42 34.75 10.61
N SER A 159 -6.76 34.70 10.62
CA SER A 159 -7.58 35.83 11.11
C SER A 159 -7.36 36.09 12.59
N ARG A 160 -7.34 35.06 13.44
CA ARG A 160 -7.07 35.20 14.88
C ARG A 160 -5.66 35.69 15.19
N LEU A 161 -4.66 35.33 14.37
CA LEU A 161 -3.30 35.87 14.48
C LEU A 161 -3.26 37.35 14.09
N SER A 162 -4.00 37.75 13.05
CA SER A 162 -4.11 39.15 12.64
C SER A 162 -4.80 40.01 13.71
N ASP A 163 -5.88 39.50 14.33
CA ASP A 163 -6.57 40.19 15.42
C ASP A 163 -5.68 40.36 16.67
N ARG A 164 -4.81 39.38 16.96
CA ARG A 164 -3.83 39.48 18.05
C ARG A 164 -2.69 40.45 17.75
N LEU A 165 -2.24 40.58 16.49
CA LEU A 165 -1.24 41.56 16.09
C LEU A 165 -1.79 43.00 16.09
N LEU A 166 -3.09 43.18 15.83
CA LEU A 166 -3.77 44.47 15.96
C LEU A 166 -4.10 44.84 17.41
N ALA A 167 -4.10 43.86 18.34
CA ALA A 167 -4.37 44.09 19.76
C ALA A 167 -3.12 44.46 20.59
N THR A 168 -1.93 44.54 19.99
CA THR A 168 -0.76 45.16 20.65
C THR A 168 -0.89 46.69 20.59
N PRO A 169 -1.12 47.39 21.72
CA PRO A 169 -1.16 48.84 21.71
C PRO A 169 0.22 49.38 21.31
N PRO A 170 0.30 50.40 20.43
CA PRO A 170 1.57 51.03 20.12
C PRO A 170 2.17 51.63 21.40
N ARG A 171 3.39 51.21 21.75
CA ARG A 171 4.18 51.79 22.85
C ARG A 171 4.61 53.25 22.63
N PHE A 172 4.10 53.93 21.60
CA PHE A 172 4.47 55.30 21.21
C PHE A 172 3.64 56.41 21.88
N GLY A 173 2.68 56.08 22.76
CA GLY A 173 1.78 57.06 23.37
C GLY A 173 2.36 57.92 24.51
N VAL A 174 3.57 57.67 25.01
CA VAL A 174 4.08 58.38 26.22
C VAL A 174 4.97 59.58 25.88
N ALA A 175 5.47 59.68 24.64
CA ALA A 175 6.40 60.76 24.25
C ALA A 175 5.68 62.05 23.85
N LEU A 176 4.55 61.97 23.13
CA LEU A 176 3.88 63.16 22.58
C LEU A 176 3.08 63.97 23.62
N GLU A 177 2.66 63.33 24.71
CA GLU A 177 1.82 63.96 25.73
C GLU A 177 2.65 64.79 26.74
N ARG A 178 3.96 64.51 26.83
CA ARG A 178 4.93 65.32 27.59
C ARG A 178 5.27 66.63 26.89
N GLU A 179 5.36 66.62 25.56
CA GLU A 179 5.65 67.82 24.76
C GLU A 179 4.49 68.82 24.77
N ARG A 180 3.24 68.33 24.80
CA ARG A 180 2.04 69.17 24.86
C ARG A 180 1.89 69.90 26.20
N ARG A 181 2.25 69.25 27.34
CA ARG A 181 2.24 69.90 28.67
C ARG A 181 3.40 70.87 28.88
N SER A 182 4.50 70.73 28.14
CA SER A 182 5.61 71.71 28.17
C SER A 182 5.22 73.02 27.52
N ARG A 183 4.51 72.97 26.38
CA ARG A 183 4.08 74.17 25.63
C ARG A 183 2.94 74.96 26.30
N GLU A 184 2.15 74.33 27.19
CA GLU A 184 1.12 75.02 27.98
C GLU A 184 1.70 75.75 29.21
N ARG A 185 2.88 75.38 29.70
CA ARG A 185 3.55 76.06 30.82
C ARG A 185 4.36 77.30 30.41
N GLU A 186 4.66 77.47 29.13
CA GLU A 186 5.33 78.67 28.60
C GLU A 186 4.35 79.78 28.17
N ARG A 187 3.04 79.59 28.42
CA ARG A 187 1.98 80.56 28.11
C ARG A 187 1.28 81.13 29.34
N LEU A 188 1.85 80.93 30.52
CA LEU A 188 1.48 81.57 31.80
C LEU A 188 2.72 82.23 32.39
#